data_AF-A0A8J1Z578-F1
#
_entry.id   AF-A0A8J1Z578-F1
#
_cell.length_a   1.000
_cell.length_b   1.000
_cell.length_c   1.000
_cell.angle_alpha   90.00
_cell.angle_beta   90.00
_cell.angle_gamma   90.00
#
_symmetry.space_group_name_H-M   'P 1'
#
loop_
_entity.id
_entity.type
_entity.pdbx_description
1 polymer ?
#
loop_
_entity_poly.entity_id
_entity_poly.type
_entity_poly.pdbx_seq_one_letter_code
_entity_poly.pdbx_strand_id
1 'polypeptide(L)'
;MRNRHQDALKTSVMLGHASQTSRLMQNVHHKYQNLPDPDIFAFDMQLLPELRQQLESQEQRTDLLEKVVFEYEQKLGSCYEEKERCDEEKAEVVRRNLEEKQVLEGEVEKLTEKEKASHAQQENQLKQLGLLTSKLDNFADLNSEIQHWKDLSSDQTRKRLDLEDQLFELHQELESDRTSFEEQERKQREKIEELEKSLKKIQNCRKTEKDEIEVLKNKIQEKETMILLQKDKYEGVLREKETLKLNCERIKDLWEREAKHKLEVEQRWVSEFRQETLRKLEEQTSYKHYLEQQAKEQEKLIEKKEEENESLKQAIHSKQQELDHVLDSIERAKLETPAKNAEQTKLLQFCRKLENENSDLKEQVHISFTTAEEQYQLWEEKLREKEQLLQKENQKRAEALITLAESEQRKQILEEQNQNLGNEVALLKKKLHLKQSKQDLQRLIEEEVAVLQDQKLELKSRRDEILQVLSTTTNQFRFVVENSDSKKALIEKQLLERNEEIRLLMARIQELSSKYIPLKSDATDVVLAKYIHAFRPAVPFSRVSNGCYLFGTKQVQIRLSNEKPVFRIGGGFLSFEKFLEQYAGEELDKILLMQEQGGTGNGGGGGAQLQN
;
A
#
# COMPACT_ATOMS: atom_id res chain seq x y z
N MET A 1 -51.01 -59.90 -44.06
CA MET A 1 -50.15 -60.12 -42.87
C MET A 1 -51.04 -60.02 -41.64
N ARG A 2 -51.14 -60.92 -40.66
CA ARG A 2 -50.71 -62.29 -40.33
C ARG A 2 -51.87 -62.77 -39.41
N ASN A 3 -52.61 -63.82 -39.77
CA ASN A 3 -52.38 -65.24 -39.48
C ASN A 3 -52.61 -65.68 -38.01
N ARG A 4 -53.59 -66.60 -37.87
CA ARG A 4 -53.60 -67.85 -37.05
C ARG A 4 -53.64 -67.65 -35.52
N HIS A 5 -54.34 -68.41 -34.67
CA HIS A 5 -54.85 -69.79 -34.57
C HIS A 5 -55.99 -69.75 -33.51
N GLN A 6 -56.95 -70.67 -33.31
CA GLN A 6 -57.08 -72.10 -33.64
C GLN A 6 -58.54 -72.55 -33.42
N ASP A 7 -59.05 -73.35 -34.36
CA ASP A 7 -60.10 -74.36 -34.15
C ASP A 7 -59.56 -75.56 -33.35
N ALA A 8 -60.42 -76.29 -32.60
CA ALA A 8 -60.60 -77.75 -32.67
C ALA A 8 -61.28 -78.37 -31.42
N LEU A 9 -62.34 -79.17 -31.65
CA LEU A 9 -62.70 -80.50 -31.06
C LEU A 9 -64.16 -80.79 -31.48
N LYS A 10 -64.48 -81.32 -32.69
CA LYS A 10 -64.55 -82.75 -33.13
C LYS A 10 -65.10 -83.69 -32.04
N THR A 11 -66.32 -84.24 -32.11
CA THR A 11 -66.94 -85.25 -33.04
C THR A 11 -66.28 -86.64 -33.07
N SER A 12 -67.10 -87.65 -32.77
CA SER A 12 -67.13 -89.03 -33.31
C SER A 12 -66.44 -90.17 -32.54
N VAL A 13 -66.98 -91.38 -32.78
CA VAL A 13 -66.61 -92.77 -32.38
C VAL A 13 -67.48 -93.30 -31.21
N MET A 14 -68.27 -94.38 -31.25
CA MET A 14 -68.65 -95.48 -32.18
C MET A 14 -69.93 -96.13 -31.59
N LEU A 15 -70.98 -96.43 -32.36
CA LEU A 15 -71.37 -97.78 -32.85
C LEU A 15 -71.24 -98.96 -31.85
N GLY A 16 -72.36 -99.67 -31.61
CA GLY A 16 -72.34 -101.13 -31.42
C GLY A 16 -73.34 -101.77 -30.43
N HIS A 17 -74.41 -102.38 -30.99
CA HIS A 17 -75.27 -103.46 -30.45
C HIS A 17 -76.35 -103.09 -29.41
N ALA A 18 -77.57 -103.66 -29.37
CA ALA A 18 -78.40 -104.48 -30.26
C ALA A 18 -79.77 -104.68 -29.56
N SER A 19 -80.84 -104.93 -30.34
CA SER A 19 -82.06 -105.72 -29.97
C SER A 19 -82.97 -105.11 -28.88
N GLN A 20 -84.24 -104.74 -29.07
CA GLN A 20 -85.46 -105.53 -29.41
C GLN A 20 -86.62 -104.52 -29.11
N THR A 21 -87.77 -104.38 -29.77
CA THR A 21 -88.48 -105.18 -30.77
C THR A 21 -89.54 -104.27 -31.40
N SER A 22 -89.47 -104.15 -32.72
CA SER A 22 -90.58 -103.77 -33.61
C SER A 22 -91.42 -105.02 -33.90
N ARG A 23 -92.71 -104.87 -34.20
CA ARG A 23 -93.60 -105.72 -35.06
C ARG A 23 -95.06 -105.54 -34.60
N LEU A 24 -96.08 -105.38 -35.45
CA LEU A 24 -96.23 -105.81 -36.85
C LEU A 24 -97.39 -105.03 -37.50
N MET A 25 -97.13 -104.49 -38.69
CA MET A 25 -98.13 -104.19 -39.71
C MET A 25 -98.26 -105.41 -40.64
N GLN A 26 -99.50 -105.70 -41.03
CA GLN A 26 -99.98 -106.30 -42.28
C GLN A 26 -99.72 -107.80 -42.58
N ASN A 27 -100.85 -108.46 -42.92
CA ASN A 27 -101.09 -109.58 -43.87
C ASN A 27 -102.29 -110.41 -43.31
N VAL A 28 -103.37 -110.79 -44.01
CA VAL A 28 -103.60 -111.23 -45.40
C VAL A 28 -105.11 -111.12 -45.75
N HIS A 29 -105.35 -110.97 -47.05
CA HIS A 29 -106.60 -110.96 -47.82
C HIS A 29 -107.29 -112.36 -47.93
N HIS A 30 -108.60 -112.38 -48.22
CA HIS A 30 -109.44 -113.51 -48.71
C HIS A 30 -110.01 -114.55 -47.71
N LYS A 31 -111.35 -114.61 -47.64
CA LYS A 31 -112.14 -115.68 -48.27
C LYS A 31 -113.64 -115.37 -48.31
N TYR A 32 -114.23 -115.71 -49.45
CA TYR A 32 -115.62 -115.60 -49.88
C TYR A 32 -116.60 -116.54 -49.13
N GLN A 33 -117.89 -116.14 -49.18
CA GLN A 33 -119.10 -116.97 -49.38
C GLN A 33 -119.49 -118.03 -48.32
N ASN A 34 -120.73 -117.91 -47.80
CA ASN A 34 -121.83 -118.84 -48.11
C ASN A 34 -123.15 -118.41 -47.43
N LEU A 35 -124.15 -118.03 -48.24
CA LEU A 35 -125.59 -118.24 -47.99
C LEU A 35 -125.93 -119.71 -48.28
N PRO A 36 -127.03 -120.27 -47.72
CA PRO A 36 -128.29 -120.35 -48.48
C PRO A 36 -129.53 -120.11 -47.60
N ASP A 37 -130.52 -119.30 -48.01
CA ASP A 37 -131.59 -119.55 -48.98
C ASP A 37 -132.74 -120.48 -48.50
N PRO A 38 -133.99 -120.24 -48.96
CA PRO A 38 -135.20 -120.39 -48.17
C PRO A 38 -136.09 -121.55 -48.62
N ASP A 39 -137.14 -121.73 -47.82
CA ASP A 39 -138.50 -122.12 -48.21
C ASP A 39 -138.96 -123.60 -48.19
N ILE A 40 -140.12 -123.75 -47.54
CA ILE A 40 -141.20 -124.75 -47.68
C ILE A 40 -141.14 -125.99 -46.75
N PHE A 41 -142.09 -126.10 -45.81
CA PHE A 41 -143.26 -126.99 -45.97
C PHE A 41 -144.34 -126.77 -44.89
N ALA A 42 -145.59 -126.89 -45.35
CA ALA A 42 -146.84 -126.85 -44.62
C ALA A 42 -147.14 -128.18 -43.88
N PHE A 43 -148.02 -128.09 -42.87
CA PHE A 43 -148.97 -129.06 -42.25
C PHE A 43 -149.07 -128.69 -40.75
N ASP A 44 -150.20 -128.58 -40.06
CA ASP A 44 -151.59 -128.89 -40.35
C ASP A 44 -152.48 -128.09 -39.38
N MET A 45 -153.64 -127.64 -39.86
CA MET A 45 -154.64 -126.89 -39.11
C MET A 45 -155.54 -127.85 -38.33
N GLN A 46 -155.37 -127.96 -37.00
CA GLN A 46 -156.45 -128.49 -36.13
C GLN A 46 -156.35 -128.19 -34.62
N LEU A 47 -155.64 -127.13 -34.19
CA LEU A 47 -155.64 -126.64 -32.79
C LEU A 47 -155.68 -125.11 -32.67
N LEU A 48 -156.28 -124.45 -33.67
CA LEU A 48 -156.32 -123.00 -33.85
C LEU A 48 -157.36 -122.19 -33.04
N PRO A 49 -158.31 -122.78 -32.29
CA PRO A 49 -159.14 -122.01 -31.34
C PRO A 49 -158.51 -121.88 -29.93
N GLU A 50 -157.80 -122.89 -29.44
CA GLU A 50 -157.22 -122.88 -28.07
C GLU A 50 -155.93 -122.05 -27.97
N LEU A 51 -155.15 -121.97 -29.05
CA LEU A 51 -153.97 -121.11 -29.11
C LEU A 51 -154.32 -119.62 -29.23
N ARG A 52 -155.49 -119.24 -29.78
CA ARG A 52 -155.91 -117.82 -29.83
C ARG A 52 -156.26 -117.27 -28.45
N GLN A 53 -156.85 -118.08 -27.58
CA GLN A 53 -157.18 -117.69 -26.21
C GLN A 53 -155.93 -117.60 -25.31
N GLN A 54 -154.90 -118.41 -25.58
CA GLN A 54 -153.60 -118.27 -24.92
C GLN A 54 -152.78 -117.10 -25.46
N LEU A 55 -152.90 -116.77 -26.76
CA LEU A 55 -152.24 -115.62 -27.37
C LEU A 55 -152.80 -114.29 -26.85
N GLU A 56 -154.12 -114.13 -26.71
CA GLU A 56 -154.73 -112.93 -26.10
C GLU A 56 -154.31 -112.75 -24.63
N SER A 57 -154.10 -113.85 -23.89
CA SER A 57 -153.57 -113.79 -22.51
C SER A 57 -152.07 -113.43 -22.45
N GLN A 58 -151.32 -113.73 -23.51
CA GLN A 58 -149.92 -113.31 -23.65
C GLN A 58 -149.80 -111.87 -24.15
N GLU A 59 -150.66 -111.41 -25.05
CA GLU A 59 -150.70 -110.03 -25.54
C GLU A 59 -151.01 -109.04 -24.41
N GLN A 60 -151.93 -109.38 -23.49
CA GLN A 60 -152.18 -108.57 -22.29
C GLN A 60 -151.00 -108.55 -21.30
N ARG A 61 -150.15 -109.59 -21.31
CA ARG A 61 -148.91 -109.63 -20.50
C ARG A 61 -147.77 -108.86 -21.15
N THR A 62 -147.68 -108.85 -22.48
CA THR A 62 -146.69 -108.05 -23.22
C THR A 62 -147.00 -106.55 -23.15
N ASP A 63 -148.27 -106.13 -23.20
CA ASP A 63 -148.65 -104.71 -23.04
C ASP A 63 -148.32 -104.16 -21.64
N LEU A 64 -148.37 -105.02 -20.61
CA LEU A 64 -147.97 -104.67 -19.23
C LEU A 64 -146.45 -104.61 -19.07
N LEU A 65 -145.70 -105.46 -19.79
CA LEU A 65 -144.24 -105.42 -19.84
C LEU A 65 -143.71 -104.23 -20.65
N GLU A 66 -144.36 -103.86 -21.75
CA GLU A 66 -144.01 -102.65 -22.54
C GLU A 66 -144.18 -101.36 -21.73
N LYS A 67 -145.23 -101.25 -20.90
CA LYS A 67 -145.39 -100.10 -19.99
C LYS A 67 -144.32 -100.03 -18.91
N VAL A 68 -143.89 -101.18 -18.36
CA VAL A 68 -142.82 -101.23 -17.34
C VAL A 68 -141.44 -100.95 -17.95
N VAL A 69 -141.18 -101.39 -19.19
CA VAL A 69 -139.94 -101.09 -19.92
C VAL A 69 -139.89 -99.62 -20.33
N PHE A 70 -140.99 -99.03 -20.78
CA PHE A 70 -141.06 -97.60 -21.13
C PHE A 70 -140.86 -96.69 -19.90
N GLU A 71 -141.39 -97.05 -18.73
CA GLU A 71 -141.13 -96.31 -17.47
C GLU A 71 -139.70 -96.49 -16.94
N TYR A 72 -139.02 -97.59 -17.27
CA TYR A 72 -137.61 -97.81 -16.94
C TYR A 72 -136.65 -97.06 -17.89
N GLU A 73 -137.00 -96.95 -19.17
CA GLU A 73 -136.24 -96.15 -20.15
C GLU A 73 -136.37 -94.64 -19.90
N GLN A 74 -137.54 -94.16 -19.45
CA GLN A 74 -137.71 -92.77 -19.01
C GLN A 74 -136.89 -92.42 -17.76
N LYS A 75 -136.64 -93.40 -16.86
CA LYS A 75 -135.80 -93.22 -15.66
C LYS A 75 -134.30 -93.42 -15.92
N LEU A 76 -133.92 -94.13 -16.98
CA LEU A 76 -132.52 -94.22 -17.43
C LEU A 76 -132.11 -92.99 -18.26
N GLY A 77 -133.02 -92.39 -19.02
CA GLY A 77 -132.75 -91.14 -19.76
C GLY A 77 -132.39 -89.94 -18.87
N SER A 78 -133.06 -89.77 -17.73
CA SER A 78 -132.77 -88.68 -16.79
C SER A 78 -131.50 -88.87 -15.95
N CYS A 79 -130.95 -90.09 -15.87
CA CYS A 79 -129.67 -90.34 -15.19
C CYS A 79 -128.43 -90.22 -16.11
N TYR A 80 -128.59 -90.20 -17.44
CA TYR A 80 -127.48 -89.96 -18.37
C TYR A 80 -127.31 -88.47 -18.72
N GLU A 81 -128.38 -87.67 -18.70
CA GLU A 81 -128.29 -86.21 -18.93
C GLU A 81 -127.69 -85.42 -17.75
N GLU A 82 -127.73 -85.94 -16.52
CA GLU A 82 -127.05 -85.32 -15.35
C GLU A 82 -125.56 -85.68 -15.25
N LYS A 83 -125.10 -86.74 -15.95
CA LYS A 83 -123.69 -87.15 -15.95
C LYS A 83 -122.88 -86.45 -17.05
N GLU A 84 -123.45 -86.23 -18.23
CA GLU A 84 -122.82 -85.44 -19.29
C GLU A 84 -122.70 -83.95 -18.92
N ARG A 85 -123.69 -83.36 -18.23
CA ARG A 85 -123.58 -81.98 -17.73
C ARG A 85 -122.47 -81.77 -16.69
N CYS A 86 -122.17 -82.79 -15.87
CA CYS A 86 -121.14 -82.69 -14.83
C CYS A 86 -119.71 -82.87 -15.37
N ASP A 87 -119.54 -83.60 -16.47
CA ASP A 87 -118.24 -83.83 -17.09
C ASP A 87 -117.87 -82.71 -18.10
N GLU A 88 -118.86 -82.00 -18.67
CA GLU A 88 -118.65 -80.84 -19.54
C GLU A 88 -118.33 -79.54 -18.74
N GLU A 89 -118.99 -79.28 -17.60
CA GLU A 89 -118.64 -78.15 -16.71
C GLU A 89 -117.23 -78.29 -16.10
N LYS A 90 -116.78 -79.52 -15.81
CA LYS A 90 -115.41 -79.76 -15.30
C LYS A 90 -114.34 -79.61 -16.39
N ALA A 91 -114.66 -79.93 -17.64
CA ALA A 91 -113.74 -79.74 -18.77
C ALA A 91 -113.60 -78.25 -19.16
N GLU A 92 -114.66 -77.45 -19.02
CA GLU A 92 -114.64 -76.02 -19.35
C GLU A 92 -113.95 -75.16 -18.28
N VAL A 93 -114.08 -75.52 -17.00
CA VAL A 93 -113.31 -74.91 -15.90
C VAL A 93 -111.82 -75.20 -16.01
N VAL A 94 -111.43 -76.40 -16.45
CA VAL A 94 -110.01 -76.74 -16.66
C VAL A 94 -109.43 -76.01 -17.88
N ARG A 95 -110.20 -75.76 -18.95
CA ARG A 95 -109.73 -74.93 -20.09
C ARG A 95 -109.57 -73.46 -19.72
N ARG A 96 -110.53 -72.84 -19.01
CA ARG A 96 -110.36 -71.45 -18.52
C ARG A 96 -109.17 -71.30 -17.58
N ASN A 97 -108.98 -72.25 -16.66
CA ASN A 97 -107.84 -72.21 -15.72
C ASN A 97 -106.48 -72.46 -16.41
N LEU A 98 -106.44 -73.20 -17.52
CA LEU A 98 -105.21 -73.42 -18.28
C LEU A 98 -104.86 -72.21 -19.17
N GLU A 99 -105.85 -71.54 -19.74
CA GLU A 99 -105.67 -70.32 -20.53
C GLU A 99 -105.34 -69.11 -19.64
N GLU A 100 -105.98 -68.96 -18.48
CA GLU A 100 -105.58 -67.95 -17.48
C GLU A 100 -104.18 -68.23 -16.91
N LYS A 101 -103.81 -69.49 -16.70
CA LYS A 101 -102.46 -69.85 -16.26
C LYS A 101 -101.41 -69.56 -17.34
N GLN A 102 -101.67 -69.79 -18.62
CA GLN A 102 -100.73 -69.48 -19.69
C GLN A 102 -100.60 -67.97 -19.94
N VAL A 103 -101.67 -67.19 -19.75
CA VAL A 103 -101.62 -65.71 -19.79
C VAL A 103 -100.86 -65.17 -18.59
N LEU A 104 -101.11 -65.68 -17.39
CA LEU A 104 -100.40 -65.30 -16.17
C LEU A 104 -98.93 -65.75 -16.19
N GLU A 105 -98.59 -66.91 -16.75
CA GLU A 105 -97.20 -67.35 -16.94
C GLU A 105 -96.48 -66.46 -17.96
N GLY A 106 -97.13 -66.03 -19.04
CA GLY A 106 -96.59 -65.05 -19.98
C GLY A 106 -96.46 -63.63 -19.40
N GLU A 107 -97.35 -63.22 -18.49
CA GLU A 107 -97.22 -61.95 -17.77
C GLU A 107 -96.17 -62.00 -16.66
N VAL A 108 -96.02 -63.13 -15.96
CA VAL A 108 -94.95 -63.36 -14.99
C VAL A 108 -93.59 -63.45 -15.69
N GLU A 109 -93.50 -64.03 -16.89
CA GLU A 109 -92.26 -64.05 -17.66
C GLU A 109 -91.89 -62.63 -18.16
N LYS A 110 -92.87 -61.84 -18.62
CA LYS A 110 -92.65 -60.42 -18.95
C LYS A 110 -92.31 -59.56 -17.74
N LEU A 111 -92.92 -59.82 -16.59
CA LEU A 111 -92.62 -59.10 -15.34
C LEU A 111 -91.26 -59.50 -14.79
N THR A 112 -90.86 -60.76 -14.88
CA THR A 112 -89.52 -61.22 -14.47
C THR A 112 -88.43 -60.77 -15.43
N GLU A 113 -88.69 -60.64 -16.74
CA GLU A 113 -87.78 -59.99 -17.68
C GLU A 113 -87.67 -58.49 -17.42
N LYS A 114 -88.79 -57.82 -17.11
CA LYS A 114 -88.80 -56.40 -16.75
C LYS A 114 -88.11 -56.16 -15.39
N GLU A 115 -88.26 -57.07 -14.45
CA GLU A 115 -87.60 -57.03 -13.14
C GLU A 115 -86.11 -57.35 -13.27
N LYS A 116 -85.70 -58.31 -14.11
CA LYS A 116 -84.28 -58.55 -14.45
C LYS A 116 -83.67 -57.38 -15.21
N ALA A 117 -84.39 -56.73 -16.12
CA ALA A 117 -83.93 -55.53 -16.81
C ALA A 117 -83.82 -54.34 -15.84
N SER A 118 -84.78 -54.18 -14.93
CA SER A 118 -84.75 -53.19 -13.85
C SER A 118 -83.60 -53.47 -12.87
N HIS A 119 -83.34 -54.73 -12.52
CA HIS A 119 -82.22 -55.13 -11.67
C HIS A 119 -80.88 -54.90 -12.37
N ALA A 120 -80.77 -55.24 -13.65
CA ALA A 120 -79.57 -54.96 -14.45
C ALA A 120 -79.34 -53.45 -14.62
N GLN A 121 -80.41 -52.66 -14.75
CA GLN A 121 -80.34 -51.20 -14.77
C GLN A 121 -79.93 -50.63 -13.40
N GLN A 122 -80.48 -51.13 -12.30
CA GLN A 122 -80.08 -50.77 -10.94
C GLN A 122 -78.63 -51.19 -10.65
N GLU A 123 -78.20 -52.35 -11.10
CA GLU A 123 -76.82 -52.82 -10.96
C GLU A 123 -75.86 -51.96 -11.80
N ASN A 124 -76.25 -51.54 -13.01
CA ASN A 124 -75.49 -50.58 -13.79
C ASN A 124 -75.45 -49.20 -13.12
N GLN A 125 -76.55 -48.74 -12.53
CA GLN A 125 -76.59 -47.50 -11.76
C GLN A 125 -75.71 -47.58 -10.51
N LEU A 126 -75.71 -48.72 -9.81
CA LEU A 126 -74.82 -48.98 -8.67
C LEU A 126 -73.35 -49.06 -9.09
N LYS A 127 -73.04 -49.65 -10.25
CA LYS A 127 -71.68 -49.65 -10.83
C LYS A 127 -71.24 -48.25 -11.23
N GLN A 128 -72.13 -47.44 -11.81
CA GLN A 128 -71.87 -46.04 -12.13
C GLN A 128 -71.68 -45.20 -10.86
N LEU A 129 -72.50 -45.42 -9.84
CA LEU A 129 -72.34 -44.80 -8.52
C LEU A 129 -71.01 -45.21 -7.89
N GLY A 130 -70.65 -46.48 -7.88
CA GLY A 130 -69.35 -46.95 -7.38
C GLY A 130 -68.16 -46.36 -8.15
N LEU A 131 -68.28 -46.19 -9.48
CA LEU A 131 -67.30 -45.48 -10.30
C LEU A 131 -67.21 -43.99 -9.91
N LEU A 132 -68.35 -43.34 -9.65
CA LEU A 132 -68.40 -41.95 -9.18
C LEU A 132 -67.85 -41.80 -7.77
N THR A 133 -68.11 -42.76 -6.87
CA THR A 133 -67.53 -42.80 -5.53
C THR A 133 -66.02 -42.97 -5.60
N SER A 134 -65.50 -43.89 -6.42
CA SER A 134 -64.05 -44.03 -6.61
C SER A 134 -63.42 -42.76 -7.23
N LYS A 135 -64.15 -42.07 -8.11
CA LYS A 135 -63.71 -40.77 -8.65
C LYS A 135 -63.71 -39.70 -7.57
N LEU A 136 -64.71 -39.67 -6.68
CA LEU A 136 -64.77 -38.76 -5.53
C LEU A 136 -63.65 -39.04 -4.51
N ASP A 137 -63.32 -40.30 -4.27
CA ASP A 137 -62.18 -40.68 -3.42
C ASP A 137 -60.86 -40.22 -4.06
N ASN A 138 -60.69 -40.41 -5.37
CA ASN A 138 -59.54 -39.85 -6.11
C ASN A 138 -59.51 -38.32 -6.07
N PHE A 139 -60.66 -37.64 -6.00
CA PHE A 139 -60.71 -36.18 -5.82
C PHE A 139 -60.34 -35.76 -4.41
N ALA A 140 -60.67 -36.55 -3.39
CA ALA A 140 -60.22 -36.30 -2.01
C ALA A 140 -58.70 -36.45 -1.91
N ASP A 141 -58.13 -37.49 -2.53
CA ASP A 141 -56.69 -37.69 -2.61
C ASP A 141 -56.00 -36.54 -3.38
N LEU A 142 -56.53 -36.16 -4.55
CA LEU A 142 -56.01 -35.04 -5.31
C LEU A 142 -56.11 -33.71 -4.55
N ASN A 143 -57.18 -33.50 -3.78
CA ASN A 143 -57.35 -32.30 -2.98
C ASN A 143 -56.39 -32.28 -1.77
N SER A 144 -56.09 -33.46 -1.20
CA SER A 144 -55.06 -33.60 -0.17
C SER A 144 -53.66 -33.31 -0.74
N GLU A 145 -53.39 -33.75 -1.97
CA GLU A 145 -52.15 -33.48 -2.69
C GLU A 145 -52.02 -31.99 -3.03
N ILE A 146 -53.10 -31.35 -3.50
CA ILE A 146 -53.16 -29.90 -3.73
C ILE A 146 -52.89 -29.13 -2.44
N GLN A 147 -53.44 -29.56 -1.30
CA GLN A 147 -53.14 -28.90 -0.03
C GLN A 147 -51.69 -29.11 0.41
N HIS A 148 -51.16 -30.32 0.24
CA HIS A 148 -49.74 -30.57 0.49
C HIS A 148 -48.84 -29.66 -0.36
N TRP A 149 -49.14 -29.47 -1.65
CA TRP A 149 -48.40 -28.56 -2.51
C TRP A 149 -48.56 -27.08 -2.11
N LYS A 150 -49.73 -26.68 -1.63
CA LYS A 150 -49.94 -25.33 -1.08
C LYS A 150 -49.13 -25.09 0.18
N ASP A 151 -49.14 -26.04 1.10
CA ASP A 151 -48.36 -25.97 2.33
C ASP A 151 -46.86 -25.92 2.01
N LEU A 152 -46.38 -26.79 1.11
CA LEU A 152 -44.99 -26.80 0.66
C LEU A 152 -44.59 -25.49 -0.02
N SER A 153 -45.45 -24.94 -0.88
CA SER A 153 -45.23 -23.64 -1.53
C SER A 153 -45.21 -22.50 -0.51
N SER A 154 -46.05 -22.57 0.52
CA SER A 154 -46.08 -21.57 1.60
C SER A 154 -44.81 -21.63 2.45
N ASP A 155 -44.32 -22.83 2.76
CA ASP A 155 -43.06 -23.05 3.47
C ASP A 155 -41.85 -22.60 2.66
N GLN A 156 -41.84 -22.84 1.35
CA GLN A 156 -40.80 -22.31 0.46
C GLN A 156 -40.82 -20.78 0.40
N THR A 157 -42.01 -20.18 0.39
CA THR A 157 -42.16 -18.72 0.41
C THR A 157 -41.66 -18.13 1.73
N ARG A 158 -41.95 -18.76 2.87
CA ARG A 158 -41.41 -18.36 4.18
C ARG A 158 -39.89 -18.47 4.22
N LYS A 159 -39.32 -19.61 3.81
CA LYS A 159 -37.85 -19.78 3.74
C LYS A 159 -37.19 -18.76 2.84
N ARG A 160 -37.84 -18.40 1.74
CA ARG A 160 -37.35 -17.34 0.84
C ARG A 160 -37.37 -15.97 1.53
N LEU A 161 -38.44 -15.63 2.23
CA LEU A 161 -38.51 -14.37 3.00
C LEU A 161 -37.44 -14.33 4.11
N ASP A 162 -37.26 -15.42 4.85
CA ASP A 162 -36.22 -15.51 5.89
C ASP A 162 -34.81 -15.32 5.29
N LEU A 163 -34.55 -15.86 4.09
CA LEU A 163 -33.29 -15.66 3.38
C LEU A 163 -33.15 -14.24 2.82
N GLU A 164 -34.24 -13.61 2.36
CA GLU A 164 -34.24 -12.22 1.91
C GLU A 164 -33.94 -11.28 3.10
N ASP A 165 -34.51 -11.54 4.28
CA ASP A 165 -34.23 -10.80 5.52
C ASP A 165 -32.78 -10.98 5.97
N GLN A 166 -32.25 -12.21 5.95
CA GLN A 166 -30.83 -12.48 6.26
C GLN A 166 -29.89 -11.77 5.28
N LEU A 167 -30.20 -11.78 3.98
CA LEU A 167 -29.40 -11.06 2.97
C LEU A 167 -29.45 -9.55 3.20
N PHE A 168 -30.59 -9.02 3.62
CA PHE A 168 -30.74 -7.60 3.95
C PHE A 168 -29.89 -7.21 5.16
N GLU A 169 -29.93 -7.98 6.24
CA GLU A 169 -29.08 -7.76 7.43
C GLU A 169 -27.58 -7.81 7.07
N LEU A 170 -27.16 -8.80 6.28
CA LEU A 170 -25.77 -8.94 5.85
C LEU A 170 -25.32 -7.79 4.94
N HIS A 171 -26.22 -7.27 4.10
CA HIS A 171 -25.95 -6.09 3.29
C HIS A 171 -25.79 -4.84 4.17
N GLN A 172 -26.63 -4.68 5.20
CA GLN A 172 -26.55 -3.57 6.13
C GLN A 172 -25.24 -3.60 6.94
N GLU A 173 -24.79 -4.77 7.39
CA GLU A 173 -23.50 -4.96 8.04
C GLU A 173 -22.34 -4.59 7.10
N LEU A 174 -22.37 -5.06 5.85
CA LEU A 174 -21.36 -4.72 4.85
C LEU A 174 -21.31 -3.21 4.54
N GLU A 175 -22.46 -2.52 4.53
CA GLU A 175 -22.50 -1.07 4.37
C GLU A 175 -21.92 -0.34 5.59
N SER A 176 -22.22 -0.80 6.80
CA SER A 176 -21.62 -0.28 8.04
C SER A 176 -20.10 -0.45 8.03
N ASP A 177 -19.60 -1.64 7.67
CA ASP A 177 -18.17 -1.89 7.57
C ASP A 177 -17.52 -1.02 6.49
N ARG A 178 -18.15 -0.90 5.32
CA ARG A 178 -17.66 -0.04 4.24
C ARG A 178 -17.53 1.42 4.70
N THR A 179 -18.53 1.98 5.37
CA THR A 179 -18.46 3.36 5.86
C THR A 179 -17.39 3.54 6.94
N SER A 180 -17.20 2.54 7.81
CA SER A 180 -16.10 2.51 8.78
C SER A 180 -14.72 2.50 8.10
N PHE A 181 -14.55 1.70 7.05
CA PHE A 181 -13.32 1.65 6.26
C PHE A 181 -13.07 2.97 5.51
N GLU A 182 -14.09 3.57 4.91
CA GLU A 182 -14.00 4.87 4.22
C GLU A 182 -13.59 5.98 5.21
N GLU A 183 -14.14 5.98 6.43
CA GLU A 183 -13.75 6.91 7.50
C GLU A 183 -12.30 6.69 7.97
N GLN A 184 -11.86 5.44 8.07
CA GLN A 184 -10.47 5.11 8.41
C GLN A 184 -9.50 5.53 7.31
N GLU A 185 -9.84 5.30 6.03
CA GLU A 185 -9.06 5.80 4.90
C GLU A 185 -8.97 7.32 4.90
N ARG A 186 -10.07 8.03 5.17
CA ARG A 186 -10.07 9.50 5.28
C ARG A 186 -9.08 9.96 6.35
N LYS A 187 -9.13 9.38 7.55
CA LYS A 187 -8.19 9.70 8.65
C LYS A 187 -6.74 9.40 8.27
N GLN A 188 -6.48 8.32 7.55
CA GLN A 188 -5.13 8.00 7.07
C GLN A 188 -4.65 9.01 6.02
N ARG A 189 -5.51 9.42 5.08
CA ARG A 189 -5.20 10.46 4.09
C ARG A 189 -4.89 11.80 4.74
N GLU A 190 -5.68 12.23 5.71
CA GLU A 190 -5.43 13.45 6.49
C GLU A 190 -4.07 13.41 7.20
N LYS A 191 -3.74 12.26 7.81
CA LYS A 191 -2.43 12.06 8.47
C LYS A 191 -1.26 12.08 7.48
N ILE A 192 -1.44 11.50 6.29
CA ILE A 192 -0.45 11.57 5.21
C ILE A 192 -0.26 13.02 4.77
N GLU A 193 -1.34 13.78 4.57
CA GLU A 193 -1.25 15.19 4.16
C GLU A 193 -0.54 16.05 5.22
N GLU A 194 -0.77 15.79 6.51
CA GLU A 194 -0.07 16.47 7.60
C GLU A 194 1.43 16.11 7.63
N LEU A 195 1.77 14.85 7.40
CA LEU A 195 3.16 14.39 7.27
C LEU A 195 3.84 15.02 6.04
N GLU A 196 3.17 15.16 4.92
CA GLU A 196 3.70 15.85 3.73
C GLU A 196 3.95 17.34 4.00
N LYS A 197 3.01 18.01 4.69
CA LYS A 197 3.18 19.42 5.11
C LYS A 197 4.39 19.57 6.05
N SER A 198 4.57 18.67 7.01
CA SER A 198 5.73 18.71 7.91
C SER A 198 7.05 18.40 7.20
N LEU A 199 7.08 17.43 6.28
CA LEU A 199 8.24 17.15 5.42
C LEU A 199 8.62 18.38 4.58
N LYS A 200 7.65 19.07 3.99
CA LYS A 200 7.89 20.28 3.20
C LYS A 200 8.47 21.42 4.06
N LYS A 201 8.01 21.57 5.30
CA LYS A 201 8.62 22.52 6.26
C LYS A 201 10.07 22.15 6.57
N ILE A 202 10.36 20.88 6.86
CA ILE A 202 11.72 20.40 7.13
C ILE A 202 12.63 20.60 5.92
N GLN A 203 12.15 20.35 4.70
CA GLN A 203 12.91 20.59 3.47
C GLN A 203 13.24 22.08 3.28
N ASN A 204 12.30 22.97 3.57
CA ASN A 204 12.54 24.41 3.52
C ASN A 204 13.57 24.84 4.58
N CYS A 205 13.48 24.34 5.82
CA CYS A 205 14.47 24.57 6.87
C CYS A 205 15.88 24.08 6.45
N ARG A 206 15.97 22.88 5.86
CA ARG A 206 17.25 22.35 5.36
C ARG A 206 17.82 23.19 4.22
N LYS A 207 16.97 23.82 3.40
CA LYS A 207 17.41 24.71 2.33
C LYS A 207 17.99 25.99 2.92
N THR A 208 17.30 26.61 3.88
CA THR A 208 17.82 27.81 4.57
C THR A 208 19.12 27.52 5.33
N GLU A 209 19.23 26.37 6.00
CA GLU A 209 20.47 25.96 6.67
C GLU A 209 21.62 25.75 5.68
N LYS A 210 21.36 25.17 4.50
CA LYS A 210 22.37 25.04 3.44
C LYS A 210 22.84 26.39 2.94
N ASP A 211 21.92 27.32 2.70
CA ASP A 211 22.23 28.67 2.25
C ASP A 211 23.07 29.41 3.33
N GLU A 212 22.74 29.25 4.62
CA GLU A 212 23.52 29.79 5.74
C GLU A 212 24.93 29.19 5.83
N ILE A 213 25.06 27.86 5.65
CA ILE A 213 26.35 27.17 5.61
C ILE A 213 27.20 27.69 4.46
N GLU A 214 26.61 27.94 3.30
CA GLU A 214 27.30 28.48 2.12
C GLU A 214 27.79 29.91 2.37
N VAL A 215 26.98 30.77 2.99
CA VAL A 215 27.39 32.11 3.44
C VAL A 215 28.55 32.03 4.43
N LEU A 216 28.50 31.10 5.39
CA LEU A 216 29.59 30.91 6.35
C LEU A 216 30.88 30.40 5.69
N LYS A 217 30.79 29.50 4.71
CA LYS A 217 31.95 29.06 3.93
C LYS A 217 32.61 30.21 3.19
N ASN A 218 31.83 31.07 2.55
CA ASN A 218 32.35 32.25 1.86
C ASN A 218 33.06 33.21 2.84
N LYS A 219 32.46 33.46 4.02
CA LYS A 219 33.10 34.26 5.08
C LYS A 219 34.41 33.63 5.60
N ILE A 220 34.48 32.31 5.70
CA ILE A 220 35.71 31.61 6.09
C ILE A 220 36.79 31.80 5.02
N GLN A 221 36.46 31.62 3.74
CA GLN A 221 37.39 31.85 2.62
C GLN A 221 37.90 33.30 2.58
N GLU A 222 37.03 34.29 2.81
CA GLU A 222 37.44 35.69 2.93
C GLU A 222 38.41 35.92 4.10
N LYS A 223 38.19 35.25 5.24
CA LYS A 223 39.11 35.33 6.38
C LYS A 223 40.44 34.63 6.10
N GLU A 224 40.42 33.50 5.40
CA GLU A 224 41.63 32.79 4.98
C GLU A 224 42.49 33.62 4.02
N THR A 225 41.88 34.27 3.02
CA THR A 225 42.61 35.17 2.11
C THR A 225 43.17 36.38 2.84
N MET A 226 42.43 36.95 3.80
CA MET A 226 42.91 38.04 4.64
C MET A 226 44.08 37.62 5.54
N ILE A 227 44.04 36.41 6.12
CA ILE A 227 45.15 35.85 6.91
C ILE A 227 46.38 35.65 6.01
N LEU A 228 46.20 35.15 4.79
CA LEU A 228 47.28 34.98 3.83
C LEU A 228 47.94 36.32 3.50
N LEU A 229 47.14 37.35 3.23
CA LEU A 229 47.63 38.71 2.97
C LEU A 229 48.39 39.29 4.18
N GLN A 230 47.91 39.03 5.40
CA GLN A 230 48.61 39.45 6.63
C GLN A 230 49.92 38.69 6.81
N LYS A 231 49.96 37.41 6.48
CA LYS A 231 51.18 36.60 6.52
C LYS A 231 52.21 37.15 5.54
N ASP A 232 51.82 37.46 4.31
CA ASP A 232 52.72 38.05 3.30
C ASP A 232 53.27 39.41 3.76
N LYS A 233 52.43 40.25 4.40
CA LYS A 233 52.89 41.50 5.02
C LYS A 233 53.90 41.24 6.14
N TYR A 234 53.66 40.25 6.99
CA TYR A 234 54.55 39.91 8.09
C TYR A 234 55.89 39.37 7.57
N GLU A 235 55.87 38.53 6.54
CA GLU A 235 57.07 38.07 5.84
C GLU A 235 57.84 39.22 5.19
N GLY A 236 57.14 40.21 4.61
CA GLY A 236 57.75 41.44 4.10
C GLY A 236 58.50 42.22 5.17
N VAL A 237 57.85 42.45 6.33
CA VAL A 237 58.49 43.11 7.49
C VAL A 237 59.67 42.29 8.03
N LEU A 238 59.59 40.95 8.00
CA LEU A 238 60.70 40.08 8.40
C LEU A 238 61.92 40.26 7.48
N ARG A 239 61.71 40.33 6.16
CA ARG A 239 62.77 40.61 5.18
C ARG A 239 63.36 42.00 5.37
N GLU A 240 62.54 43.01 5.65
CA GLU A 240 63.02 44.36 5.99
C GLU A 240 63.86 44.36 7.27
N LYS A 241 63.43 43.63 8.31
CA LYS A 241 64.21 43.48 9.54
C LYS A 241 65.56 42.81 9.28
N GLU A 242 65.59 41.76 8.46
CA GLU A 242 66.84 41.07 8.10
C GLU A 242 67.79 41.97 7.30
N THR A 243 67.27 42.70 6.32
CA THR A 243 68.07 43.67 5.55
C THR A 243 68.59 44.82 6.42
N LEU A 244 67.78 45.35 7.34
CA LEU A 244 68.22 46.34 8.32
C LEU A 244 69.29 45.79 9.26
N LYS A 245 69.15 44.54 9.73
CA LYS A 245 70.15 43.89 10.56
C LYS A 245 71.49 43.78 9.82
N LEU A 246 71.46 43.36 8.56
CA LEU A 246 72.64 43.27 7.69
C LEU A 246 73.28 44.64 7.44
N ASN A 247 72.47 45.69 7.29
CA ASN A 247 72.95 47.07 7.18
C ASN A 247 73.59 47.56 8.48
N CYS A 248 73.01 47.25 9.65
CA CYS A 248 73.60 47.57 10.95
C CYS A 248 74.94 46.86 11.16
N GLU A 249 75.03 45.57 10.80
CA GLU A 249 76.29 44.82 10.82
C GLU A 249 77.33 45.46 9.90
N ARG A 250 76.93 45.87 8.68
CA ARG A 250 77.83 46.58 7.75
C ARG A 250 78.31 47.93 8.29
N ILE A 251 77.43 48.70 8.94
CA ILE A 251 77.80 49.98 9.58
C ILE A 251 78.75 49.75 10.75
N LYS A 252 78.51 48.71 11.54
CA LYS A 252 79.37 48.31 12.65
C LYS A 252 80.78 47.96 12.14
N ASP A 253 80.87 47.15 11.09
CA ASP A 253 82.14 46.80 10.45
C ASP A 253 82.89 48.04 9.94
N LEU A 254 82.18 49.01 9.35
CA LEU A 254 82.77 50.27 8.89
C LEU A 254 83.30 51.09 10.07
N TRP A 255 82.55 51.18 11.16
CA TRP A 255 82.96 51.84 12.40
C TRP A 255 84.19 51.17 13.03
N GLU A 256 84.22 49.84 13.09
CA GLU A 256 85.36 49.10 13.62
C GLU A 256 86.62 49.33 12.78
N ARG A 257 86.50 49.36 11.44
CA ARG A 257 87.60 49.71 10.54
C ARG A 257 88.06 51.15 10.72
N GLU A 258 87.14 52.09 10.85
CA GLU A 258 87.47 53.51 11.05
C GLU A 258 88.14 53.74 12.41
N ALA A 259 87.65 53.10 13.47
CA ALA A 259 88.25 53.13 14.80
C ALA A 259 89.67 52.53 14.78
N LYS A 260 89.85 51.39 14.10
CA LYS A 260 91.18 50.79 13.92
C LYS A 260 92.12 51.72 13.14
N HIS A 261 91.65 52.32 12.06
CA HIS A 261 92.43 53.28 11.28
C HIS A 261 92.81 54.52 12.11
N LYS A 262 91.87 55.08 12.90
CA LYS A 262 92.16 56.18 13.83
C LYS A 262 93.23 55.80 14.85
N LEU A 263 93.12 54.61 15.45
CA LEU A 263 94.12 54.09 16.39
C LEU A 263 95.49 53.93 15.72
N GLU A 264 95.55 53.40 14.49
CA GLU A 264 96.80 53.27 13.73
C GLU A 264 97.42 54.64 13.41
N VAL A 265 96.60 55.63 13.05
CA VAL A 265 97.05 57.01 12.80
C VAL A 265 97.54 57.67 14.09
N GLU A 266 96.82 57.53 15.20
CA GLU A 266 97.25 58.03 16.51
C GLU A 266 98.55 57.38 16.96
N GLN A 267 98.69 56.05 16.81
CA GLN A 267 99.93 55.35 17.13
C GLN A 267 101.11 55.82 16.29
N ARG A 268 100.91 56.03 14.98
CA ARG A 268 101.94 56.62 14.11
C ARG A 268 102.31 58.01 14.57
N TRP A 269 101.32 58.88 14.77
CA TRP A 269 101.55 60.26 15.22
C TRP A 269 102.28 60.31 16.57
N VAL A 270 101.87 59.50 17.55
CA VAL A 270 102.55 59.39 18.84
C VAL A 270 103.98 58.87 18.66
N SER A 271 104.21 57.90 17.77
CA SER A 271 105.56 57.39 17.51
C SER A 271 106.48 58.41 16.83
N GLU A 272 105.96 59.15 15.84
CA GLU A 272 106.67 60.23 15.15
C GLU A 272 106.94 61.39 16.10
N PHE A 273 105.94 61.81 16.89
CA PHE A 273 106.09 62.83 17.91
C PHE A 273 107.10 62.43 18.99
N ARG A 274 107.09 61.16 19.42
CA ARG A 274 108.06 60.64 20.39
C ARG A 274 109.47 60.62 19.80
N GLN A 275 109.64 60.21 18.55
CA GLN A 275 110.94 60.26 17.86
C GLN A 275 111.46 61.69 17.71
N GLU A 276 110.59 62.63 17.33
CA GLU A 276 110.95 64.03 17.19
C GLU A 276 111.31 64.67 18.55
N THR A 277 110.55 64.35 19.59
CA THR A 277 110.85 64.80 20.96
C THR A 277 112.17 64.23 21.45
N LEU A 278 112.45 62.94 21.18
CA LEU A 278 113.75 62.32 21.49
C LEU A 278 114.89 62.99 20.74
N ARG A 279 114.72 63.28 19.45
CA ARG A 279 115.72 63.99 18.63
C ARG A 279 116.02 65.38 19.18
N LYS A 280 114.99 66.14 19.57
CA LYS A 280 115.15 67.44 20.22
C LYS A 280 115.83 67.32 21.59
N LEU A 281 115.54 66.27 22.35
CA LEU A 281 116.20 66.01 23.62
C LEU A 281 117.69 65.69 23.43
N GLU A 282 118.04 64.91 22.39
CA GLU A 282 119.42 64.60 21.99
C GLU A 282 120.18 65.84 21.51
N GLU A 283 119.51 66.72 20.74
CA GLU A 283 120.05 68.02 20.35
C GLU A 283 120.29 68.91 21.59
N GLN A 284 119.36 68.93 22.56
CA GLN A 284 119.49 69.67 23.81
C GLN A 284 120.58 69.11 24.73
N THR A 285 120.74 67.79 24.84
CA THR A 285 121.81 67.18 25.63
C THR A 285 123.17 67.41 24.98
N SER A 286 123.26 67.37 23.65
CA SER A 286 124.47 67.73 22.91
C SER A 286 124.84 69.21 23.13
N TYR A 287 123.85 70.11 23.11
CA TYR A 287 124.04 71.53 23.39
C TYR A 287 124.44 71.78 24.86
N LYS A 288 123.83 71.07 25.81
CA LYS A 288 124.21 71.11 27.22
C LYS A 288 125.65 70.64 27.42
N HIS A 289 126.07 69.59 26.73
CA HIS A 289 127.43 69.07 26.82
C HIS A 289 128.46 70.07 26.25
N TYR A 290 128.10 70.77 25.16
CA TYR A 290 128.88 71.89 24.62
C TYR A 290 129.03 73.03 25.63
N LEU A 291 127.94 73.42 26.32
CA LEU A 291 127.98 74.44 27.37
C LEU A 291 128.80 74.00 28.59
N GLU A 292 128.69 72.73 29.01
CA GLU A 292 129.52 72.16 30.08
C GLU A 292 131.00 72.14 29.71
N GLN A 293 131.33 71.91 28.44
CA GLN A 293 132.70 71.97 27.94
C GLN A 293 133.23 73.41 27.95
N GLN A 294 132.43 74.40 27.53
CA GLN A 294 132.78 75.81 27.67
C GLN A 294 132.94 76.23 29.14
N ALA A 295 132.08 75.75 30.03
CA ALA A 295 132.16 76.03 31.46
C ALA A 295 133.47 75.48 32.05
N LYS A 296 133.89 74.27 31.68
CA LYS A 296 135.18 73.70 32.10
C LYS A 296 136.38 74.46 31.53
N GLU A 297 136.28 75.02 30.33
CA GLU A 297 137.32 75.89 29.77
C GLU A 297 137.41 77.23 30.50
N GLN A 298 136.26 77.81 30.87
CA GLN A 298 136.19 79.01 31.71
C GLN A 298 136.76 78.75 33.12
N GLU A 299 136.46 77.59 33.71
CA GLU A 299 136.94 77.19 35.03
C GLU A 299 138.47 77.04 35.04
N LYS A 300 139.07 76.45 33.99
CA LYS A 300 140.54 76.43 33.80
C LYS A 300 141.14 77.82 33.62
N LEU A 301 140.42 78.75 33.01
CA LEU A 301 140.86 80.13 32.86
C LEU A 301 140.82 80.88 34.20
N ILE A 302 139.82 80.59 35.03
CA ILE A 302 139.69 81.12 36.40
C ILE A 302 140.79 80.54 37.29
N GLU A 303 141.04 79.24 37.25
CA GLU A 303 142.11 78.58 38.02
C GLU A 303 143.48 79.18 37.68
N LYS A 304 143.77 79.45 36.39
CA LYS A 304 144.99 80.14 35.95
C LYS A 304 145.06 81.60 36.45
N LYS A 305 143.93 82.31 36.50
CA LYS A 305 143.82 83.66 37.07
C LYS A 305 144.02 83.67 38.58
N GLU A 306 143.60 82.61 39.27
CA GLU A 306 143.76 82.45 40.72
C GLU A 306 145.21 82.13 41.09
N GLU A 307 145.93 81.33 40.29
CA GLU A 307 147.37 81.11 40.41
C GLU A 307 148.17 82.42 40.20
N GLU A 308 147.80 83.24 39.22
CA GLU A 308 148.38 84.57 39.02
C GLU A 308 148.12 85.50 40.23
N ASN A 309 146.94 85.40 40.85
CA ASN A 309 146.55 86.20 42.01
C ASN A 309 147.25 85.76 43.31
N GLU A 310 147.49 84.46 43.49
CA GLU A 310 148.33 83.92 44.57
C GLU A 310 149.78 84.40 44.46
N SER A 311 150.34 84.45 43.23
CA SER A 311 151.68 84.99 43.02
C SER A 311 151.80 86.49 43.36
N LEU A 312 150.74 87.26 43.10
CA LEU A 312 150.67 88.69 43.43
C LEU A 312 150.47 88.94 44.95
N LYS A 313 149.72 88.08 45.65
CA LYS A 313 149.59 88.13 47.11
C LYS A 313 150.90 87.84 47.84
N GLN A 314 151.71 86.91 47.33
CA GLN A 314 153.04 86.61 47.87
C GLN A 314 154.04 87.76 47.65
N ALA A 315 153.91 88.52 46.55
CA ALA A 315 154.71 89.72 46.31
C ALA A 315 154.33 90.89 47.26
N ILE A 316 153.04 91.07 47.54
CA ILE A 316 152.52 92.11 48.45
C ILE A 316 152.91 91.83 49.90
N HIS A 317 152.89 90.56 50.35
CA HIS A 317 153.28 90.21 51.72
C HIS A 317 154.77 90.46 52.00
N SER A 318 155.66 90.32 50.99
CA SER A 318 157.08 90.64 51.15
C SER A 318 157.39 92.15 51.20
N LYS A 319 156.49 93.00 50.67
CA LYS A 319 156.63 94.47 50.71
C LYS A 319 155.95 95.13 51.90
N GLN A 320 154.94 94.49 52.49
CA GLN A 320 154.34 94.92 53.75
C GLN A 320 155.33 94.78 54.94
N GLN A 321 156.23 93.79 54.90
CA GLN A 321 157.21 93.54 55.97
C GLN A 321 158.44 94.48 55.97
N GLU A 322 158.65 95.25 54.90
CA GLU A 322 159.67 96.34 54.86
C GLU A 322 159.12 97.68 55.36
N LEU A 323 157.78 97.84 55.43
CA LEU A 323 157.12 99.11 55.75
C LEU A 323 156.88 99.31 57.27
N ASP A 324 156.70 98.21 58.01
CA ASP A 324 156.39 98.25 59.46
C ASP A 324 157.62 98.49 60.36
N HIS A 325 158.84 98.57 59.80
CA HIS A 325 160.06 98.82 60.57
C HIS A 325 160.59 100.28 60.47
N VAL A 326 159.92 101.16 59.71
CA VAL A 326 160.35 102.55 59.45
C VAL A 326 159.39 103.61 60.04
N LEU A 327 158.17 103.24 60.43
CA LEU A 327 157.12 104.18 60.88
C LEU A 327 157.02 104.41 62.40
N ASP A 328 157.94 103.87 63.20
CA ASP A 328 158.00 104.09 64.67
C ASP A 328 159.03 105.15 65.11
N SER A 329 159.69 105.82 64.17
CA SER A 329 160.82 106.74 64.46
C SER A 329 160.73 108.14 63.86
N ILE A 330 159.59 108.58 63.32
CA ILE A 330 159.40 109.97 62.85
C ILE A 330 158.16 110.60 63.49
N GLU A 331 158.39 111.21 64.66
CA GLU A 331 157.95 112.57 65.06
C GLU A 331 156.44 112.88 65.10
N ARG A 332 155.78 113.27 66.20
CA ARG A 332 156.15 114.08 67.38
C ARG A 332 156.88 115.41 67.10
N ALA A 333 156.21 116.36 66.45
CA ALA A 333 156.17 117.82 66.73
C ALA A 333 155.24 118.52 65.69
N LYS A 334 154.02 118.98 66.02
CA LYS A 334 153.62 120.33 66.52
C LYS A 334 154.15 121.49 65.65
N LEU A 335 153.37 122.34 64.97
CA LEU A 335 152.43 123.44 65.37
C LEU A 335 152.12 124.20 64.02
N GLU A 336 151.00 124.88 63.70
CA GLU A 336 150.29 126.02 64.32
C GLU A 336 148.95 126.32 63.59
N THR A 337 148.02 127.00 64.29
CA THR A 337 146.65 127.51 64.00
C THR A 337 146.61 128.81 63.12
N PRO A 338 145.48 129.54 62.83
CA PRO A 338 144.11 129.53 63.42
C PRO A 338 142.84 129.79 62.55
N ALA A 339 141.67 129.53 63.18
CA ALA A 339 140.33 130.20 63.09
C ALA A 339 139.53 130.12 61.75
N LYS A 340 138.19 129.92 61.69
CA LYS A 340 137.06 130.27 62.59
C LYS A 340 135.74 129.59 62.12
N ASN A 341 134.79 129.43 63.07
CA ASN A 341 133.31 129.29 62.96
C ASN A 341 132.72 128.02 62.31
N ALA A 342 132.00 127.12 63.00
CA ALA A 342 130.80 127.25 63.86
C ALA A 342 129.49 127.59 63.09
N GLU A 343 128.51 126.68 63.28
CA GLU A 343 127.06 126.82 63.03
C GLU A 343 126.52 126.81 61.59
N GLN A 344 126.51 125.66 60.89
CA GLN A 344 125.52 125.45 59.82
C GLN A 344 125.33 124.00 59.29
N THR A 345 124.90 122.99 60.06
CA THR A 345 124.04 121.89 59.54
C THR A 345 123.62 120.87 60.61
N LYS A 346 122.81 121.32 61.56
CA LYS A 346 121.87 120.47 62.30
C LYS A 346 120.67 120.02 61.43
N LEU A 347 120.79 120.11 60.09
CA LEU A 347 119.74 119.79 59.10
C LEU A 347 119.94 118.42 58.41
N LEU A 348 121.11 117.78 58.57
CA LEU A 348 121.46 116.52 57.90
C LEU A 348 121.11 115.25 58.72
N GLN A 349 120.73 115.41 59.98
CA GLN A 349 120.34 114.28 60.85
C GLN A 349 118.82 114.01 60.87
N PHE A 350 118.00 114.90 60.29
CA PHE A 350 116.55 114.71 60.19
C PHE A 350 116.14 113.98 58.90
N CYS A 351 116.83 114.22 57.78
CA CYS A 351 116.51 113.57 56.49
C CYS A 351 116.81 112.06 56.47
N ARG A 352 117.78 111.57 57.27
CA ARG A 352 118.10 110.13 57.35
C ARG A 352 117.11 109.29 58.17
N LYS A 353 116.24 109.91 58.99
CA LYS A 353 115.18 109.18 59.71
C LYS A 353 113.95 108.94 58.83
N LEU A 354 113.60 109.92 57.99
CA LEU A 354 112.46 109.82 57.07
C LEU A 354 112.70 108.88 55.87
N GLU A 355 113.95 108.71 55.43
CA GLU A 355 114.28 107.76 54.34
C GLU A 355 114.17 106.29 54.78
N ASN A 356 114.48 105.98 56.04
CA ASN A 356 114.36 104.62 56.56
C ASN A 356 112.90 104.26 56.86
N GLU A 357 112.11 105.18 57.42
CA GLU A 357 110.67 104.95 57.66
C GLU A 357 109.86 104.80 56.36
N ASN A 358 110.32 105.42 55.26
CA ASN A 358 109.69 105.31 53.93
C ASN A 358 110.14 104.06 53.15
N SER A 359 111.27 103.44 53.53
CA SER A 359 111.68 102.12 53.04
C SER A 359 110.85 101.01 53.70
N ASP A 360 110.70 101.07 55.03
CA ASP A 360 109.97 100.07 55.80
C ASP A 360 108.46 100.08 55.48
N LEU A 361 107.87 101.26 55.20
CA LEU A 361 106.48 101.36 54.75
C LEU A 361 106.27 100.80 53.33
N LYS A 362 107.25 100.91 52.43
CA LYS A 362 107.15 100.31 51.08
C LYS A 362 107.22 98.79 51.14
N GLU A 363 108.04 98.25 52.03
CA GLU A 363 108.14 96.81 52.23
C GLU A 363 106.87 96.24 52.89
N GLN A 364 106.27 96.94 53.86
CA GLN A 364 104.98 96.55 54.43
C GLN A 364 103.82 96.62 53.42
N VAL A 365 103.82 97.61 52.52
CA VAL A 365 102.83 97.70 51.44
C VAL A 365 103.02 96.57 50.42
N HIS A 366 104.26 96.17 50.13
CA HIS A 366 104.53 95.07 49.22
C HIS A 366 104.11 93.72 49.80
N ILE A 367 104.44 93.45 51.07
CA ILE A 367 104.04 92.22 51.77
C ILE A 367 102.51 92.12 51.89
N SER A 368 101.82 93.23 52.19
CA SER A 368 100.35 93.23 52.25
C SER A 368 99.71 93.01 50.87
N PHE A 369 100.33 93.48 49.79
CA PHE A 369 99.86 93.23 48.43
C PHE A 369 100.04 91.77 48.00
N THR A 370 101.21 91.16 48.25
CA THR A 370 101.46 89.76 47.91
C THR A 370 100.57 88.83 48.72
N THR A 371 100.36 89.12 50.01
CA THR A 371 99.46 88.32 50.86
C THR A 371 98.00 88.41 50.38
N ALA A 372 97.56 89.58 49.90
CA ALA A 372 96.21 89.76 49.35
C ALA A 372 96.04 89.02 48.00
N GLU A 373 97.07 88.99 47.17
CA GLU A 373 97.07 88.30 45.88
C GLU A 373 97.04 86.77 46.06
N GLU A 374 97.80 86.23 47.02
CA GLU A 374 97.73 84.81 47.41
C GLU A 374 96.35 84.42 47.95
N GLN A 375 95.74 85.27 48.78
CA GLN A 375 94.38 85.06 49.30
C GLN A 375 93.33 85.07 48.17
N TYR A 376 93.50 85.94 47.18
CA TYR A 376 92.61 86.01 46.02
C TYR A 376 92.71 84.75 45.15
N GLN A 377 93.92 84.28 44.84
CA GLN A 377 94.12 83.05 44.08
C GLN A 377 93.55 81.82 44.81
N LEU A 378 93.75 81.73 46.12
CA LEU A 378 93.16 80.66 46.93
C LEU A 378 91.62 80.69 46.92
N TRP A 379 91.03 81.89 46.88
CA TRP A 379 89.58 82.03 46.79
C TRP A 379 89.03 81.64 45.42
N GLU A 380 89.72 82.02 44.33
CA GLU A 380 89.36 81.56 42.98
C GLU A 380 89.45 80.04 42.81
N GLU A 381 90.46 79.40 43.39
CA GLU A 381 90.63 77.96 43.31
C GLU A 381 89.49 77.23 44.05
N LYS A 382 89.15 77.70 45.26
CA LYS A 382 88.00 77.20 46.02
C LYS A 382 86.67 77.44 45.30
N LEU A 383 86.54 78.54 44.56
CA LEU A 383 85.34 78.82 43.77
C LEU A 383 85.22 77.83 42.61
N ARG A 384 86.31 77.58 41.88
CA ARG A 384 86.37 76.59 40.80
C ARG A 384 86.07 75.16 41.28
N GLU A 385 86.60 74.75 42.42
CA GLU A 385 86.28 73.44 43.02
C GLU A 385 84.79 73.31 43.34
N LYS A 386 84.19 74.36 43.90
CA LYS A 386 82.77 74.38 44.24
C LYS A 386 81.88 74.31 42.99
N GLU A 387 82.25 75.00 41.92
CA GLU A 387 81.56 74.94 40.63
C GLU A 387 81.64 73.54 40.00
N GLN A 388 82.81 72.88 40.04
CA GLN A 388 82.97 71.51 39.55
C GLN A 388 82.14 70.50 40.34
N LEU A 389 82.05 70.66 41.67
CA LEU A 389 81.20 69.82 42.51
C LEU A 389 79.72 70.01 42.19
N LEU A 390 79.28 71.26 41.99
CA LEU A 390 77.90 71.56 41.61
C LEU A 390 77.55 70.97 40.24
N GLN A 391 78.49 71.01 39.29
CA GLN A 391 78.30 70.43 37.95
C GLN A 391 78.18 68.90 38.01
N LYS A 392 79.01 68.23 38.83
CA LYS A 392 78.92 66.78 39.07
C LYS A 392 77.61 66.38 39.76
N GLU A 393 77.12 67.18 40.71
CA GLU A 393 75.84 66.91 41.37
C GLU A 393 74.66 67.06 40.39
N ASN A 394 74.70 68.07 39.53
CA ASN A 394 73.69 68.27 38.49
C ASN A 394 73.69 67.15 37.44
N GLN A 395 74.87 66.64 37.05
CA GLN A 395 74.96 65.47 36.16
C GLN A 395 74.34 64.23 36.79
N LYS A 396 74.65 63.94 38.07
CA LYS A 396 74.04 62.82 38.80
C LYS A 396 72.52 62.94 38.92
N ARG A 397 72.00 64.15 39.13
CA ARG A 397 70.55 64.40 39.15
C ARG A 397 69.90 64.17 37.78
N ALA A 398 70.57 64.57 36.70
CA ALA A 398 70.08 64.33 35.34
C ALA A 398 70.02 62.83 35.01
N GLU A 399 71.07 62.06 35.36
CA GLU A 399 71.11 60.60 35.18
C GLU A 399 70.02 59.88 36.01
N ALA A 400 69.78 60.33 37.25
CA ALA A 400 68.71 59.81 38.10
C ALA A 400 67.31 60.07 37.51
N LEU A 401 67.10 61.23 36.87
CA LEU A 401 65.83 61.54 36.21
C LEU A 401 65.61 60.69 34.94
N ILE A 402 66.66 60.43 34.17
CA ILE A 402 66.59 59.58 32.97
C ILE A 402 66.23 58.14 33.37
N THR A 403 66.91 57.59 34.38
CA THR A 403 66.63 56.23 34.88
C THR A 403 65.24 56.08 35.48
N LEU A 404 64.72 57.11 36.15
CA LEU A 404 63.34 57.13 36.65
C LEU A 404 62.33 57.08 35.49
N ALA A 405 62.52 57.92 34.46
CA ALA A 405 61.67 57.97 33.28
C ALA A 405 61.65 56.64 32.49
N GLU A 406 62.81 55.98 32.34
CA GLU A 406 62.90 54.67 31.71
C GLU A 406 62.16 53.59 32.51
N SER A 407 62.18 53.67 33.85
CA SER A 407 61.45 52.73 34.70
C SER A 407 59.92 52.91 34.59
N GLU A 408 59.44 54.14 34.48
CA GLU A 408 58.02 54.45 34.30
C GLU A 408 57.52 54.00 32.92
N GLN A 409 58.33 54.21 31.87
CA GLN A 409 58.01 53.73 30.53
C GLN A 409 57.93 52.20 30.49
N ARG A 410 58.85 51.49 31.16
CA ARG A 410 58.78 50.02 31.30
C ARG A 410 57.53 49.57 32.04
N LYS A 411 57.12 50.29 33.08
CA LYS A 411 55.91 49.97 33.84
C LYS A 411 54.66 50.08 32.97
N GLN A 412 54.55 51.15 32.18
CA GLN A 412 53.43 51.33 31.23
C GLN A 412 53.37 50.20 30.19
N ILE A 413 54.51 49.83 29.60
CA ILE A 413 54.58 48.71 28.63
C ILE A 413 54.11 47.40 29.26
N LEU A 414 54.50 47.12 30.51
CA LEU A 414 54.07 45.91 31.22
C LEU A 414 52.58 45.92 31.56
N GLU A 415 52.01 47.09 31.90
CA GLU A 415 50.57 47.23 32.13
C GLU A 415 49.75 47.01 30.84
N GLU A 416 50.21 47.53 29.70
CA GLU A 416 49.59 47.27 28.39
C GLU A 416 49.67 45.79 28.00
N GLN A 417 50.81 45.14 28.21
CA GLN A 417 50.98 43.71 27.96
C GLN A 417 50.04 42.87 28.83
N ASN A 418 49.89 43.21 30.11
CA ASN A 418 48.98 42.51 31.01
C ASN A 418 47.50 42.70 30.62
N GLN A 419 47.11 43.90 30.16
CA GLN A 419 45.77 44.11 29.62
C GLN A 419 45.52 43.27 28.36
N ASN A 420 46.49 43.21 27.45
CA ASN A 420 46.40 42.40 26.24
C ASN A 420 46.27 40.91 26.55
N LEU A 421 47.08 40.39 27.48
CA LEU A 421 46.98 39.00 27.95
C LEU A 421 45.63 38.72 28.64
N GLY A 422 45.13 39.67 29.44
CA GLY A 422 43.80 39.56 30.05
C GLY A 422 42.68 39.43 29.01
N ASN A 423 42.74 40.23 27.95
CA ASN A 423 41.78 40.17 26.83
C ASN A 423 41.88 38.85 26.07
N GLU A 424 43.09 38.33 25.85
CA GLU A 424 43.33 37.07 25.16
C GLU A 424 42.82 35.87 25.97
N VAL A 425 43.02 35.87 27.29
CA VAL A 425 42.45 34.86 28.21
C VAL A 425 40.93 34.91 28.20
N ALA A 426 40.31 36.10 28.19
CA ALA A 426 38.86 36.24 28.10
C ALA A 426 38.32 35.68 26.78
N LEU A 427 39.01 35.93 25.66
CA LEU A 427 38.66 35.39 24.34
C LEU A 427 38.78 33.86 24.31
N LEU A 428 39.84 33.31 24.89
CA LEU A 428 40.06 31.86 24.99
C LEU A 428 39.00 31.18 25.86
N LYS A 429 38.60 31.80 26.99
CA LYS A 429 37.48 31.31 27.80
C LYS A 429 36.17 31.26 27.00
N LYS A 430 35.88 32.29 26.20
CA LYS A 430 34.70 32.30 25.32
C LYS A 430 34.75 31.19 24.26
N LYS A 431 35.92 30.96 23.64
CA LYS A 431 36.14 29.86 22.69
C LYS A 431 35.98 28.48 23.35
N LEU A 432 36.46 28.32 24.58
CA LEU A 432 36.30 27.08 25.34
C LEU A 432 34.82 26.78 25.60
N HIS A 433 34.05 27.79 26.01
CA HIS A 433 32.63 27.65 26.27
C HIS A 433 31.81 27.28 25.01
N LEU A 434 32.18 27.88 23.87
CA LEU A 434 31.64 27.51 22.55
C LEU A 434 32.00 26.07 22.16
N LYS A 435 33.21 25.61 22.47
CA LYS A 435 33.63 24.23 22.21
C LYS A 435 32.85 23.22 23.05
N GLN A 436 32.62 23.53 24.33
CA GLN A 436 31.79 22.71 25.22
C GLN A 436 30.34 22.66 24.72
N SER A 437 29.74 23.80 24.40
CA SER A 437 28.39 23.85 23.82
C SER A 437 28.28 23.08 22.50
N LYS A 438 29.31 23.12 21.65
CA LYS A 438 29.36 22.31 20.43
C LYS A 438 29.40 20.81 20.73
N GLN A 439 30.14 20.37 21.75
CA GLN A 439 30.15 18.97 22.18
C GLN A 439 28.79 18.52 22.72
N ASP A 440 28.11 19.36 23.50
CA ASP A 440 26.78 19.06 24.02
C ASP A 440 25.75 18.94 22.90
N LEU A 441 25.77 19.86 21.93
CA LEU A 441 24.94 19.76 20.72
C LEU A 441 25.24 18.52 19.89
N GLN A 442 26.51 18.16 19.77
CA GLN A 442 26.91 16.97 19.03
C GLN A 442 26.39 15.69 19.71
N ARG A 443 26.44 15.65 21.04
CA ARG A 443 25.87 14.54 21.83
C ARG A 443 24.35 14.45 21.68
N LEU A 444 23.64 15.58 21.71
CA LEU A 444 22.19 15.60 21.47
C LEU A 444 21.81 15.09 20.08
N ILE A 445 22.59 15.47 19.05
CA ILE A 445 22.40 14.97 17.69
C ILE A 445 22.64 13.46 17.62
N GLU A 446 23.67 12.94 18.29
CA GLU A 446 23.97 11.51 18.33
C GLU A 446 22.85 10.72 19.04
N GLU A 447 22.32 11.24 20.15
CA GLU A 447 21.18 10.66 20.87
C GLU A 447 19.91 10.65 19.99
N GLU A 448 19.62 11.73 19.26
CA GLU A 448 18.45 11.82 18.38
C GLU A 448 18.58 10.92 17.13
N VAL A 449 19.79 10.80 16.58
CA VAL A 449 20.09 9.86 15.48
C VAL A 449 19.89 8.41 15.93
N ALA A 450 20.25 8.06 17.17
CA ALA A 450 20.02 6.71 17.70
C ALA A 450 18.51 6.40 17.81
N VAL A 451 17.72 7.34 18.35
CA VAL A 451 16.25 7.17 18.44
C VAL A 451 15.62 7.01 17.05
N LEU A 452 16.06 7.79 16.06
CA LEU A 452 15.56 7.66 14.69
C LEU A 452 15.96 6.34 14.03
N GLN A 453 17.12 5.78 14.38
CA GLN A 453 17.55 4.47 13.89
C GLN A 453 16.68 3.34 14.48
N ASP A 454 16.33 3.43 15.76
CA ASP A 454 15.44 2.47 16.42
C ASP A 454 14.03 2.53 15.82
N GLN A 455 13.48 3.73 15.62
CA GLN A 455 12.18 3.92 14.94
C GLN A 455 12.20 3.36 13.51
N LYS A 456 13.30 3.54 12.78
CA LYS A 456 13.47 2.97 11.43
C LYS A 456 13.49 1.44 11.47
N LEU A 457 14.09 0.84 12.50
CA LEU A 457 14.11 -0.61 12.66
C LEU A 457 12.71 -1.14 12.98
N GLU A 458 11.98 -0.49 13.88
CA GLU A 458 10.60 -0.84 14.22
C GLU A 458 9.67 -0.76 12.99
N LEU A 459 9.76 0.31 12.21
CA LEU A 459 8.99 0.47 10.97
C LEU A 459 9.33 -0.60 9.92
N LYS A 460 10.59 -1.05 9.85
CA LYS A 460 10.98 -2.17 8.99
C LYS A 460 10.34 -3.48 9.43
N SER A 461 10.40 -3.79 10.73
CA SER A 461 9.75 -4.99 11.29
C SER A 461 8.26 -4.98 11.00
N ARG A 462 7.58 -3.85 11.23
CA ARG A 462 6.15 -3.70 10.96
C ARG A 462 5.79 -3.82 9.48
N ARG A 463 6.63 -3.28 8.59
CA ARG A 463 6.48 -3.48 7.14
C ARG A 463 6.57 -4.95 6.77
N ASP A 464 7.54 -5.67 7.34
CA ASP A 464 7.77 -7.08 7.03
C ASP A 464 6.61 -7.96 7.54
N GLU A 465 6.03 -7.63 8.70
CA GLU A 465 4.78 -8.23 9.19
C GLU A 465 3.60 -8.01 8.23
N ILE A 466 3.41 -6.77 7.75
CA ILE A 466 2.34 -6.45 6.78
C ILE A 466 2.54 -7.24 5.48
N LEU A 467 3.78 -7.34 4.99
CA LEU A 467 4.08 -8.14 3.79
C LEU A 467 3.79 -9.62 4.00
N GLN A 468 4.06 -10.15 5.18
CA GLN A 468 3.74 -11.54 5.53
C GLN A 468 2.22 -11.77 5.53
N VAL A 469 1.45 -10.89 6.17
CA VAL A 469 -0.03 -10.95 6.16
C VAL A 469 -0.56 -10.86 4.73
N LEU A 470 -0.09 -9.88 3.95
CA LEU A 470 -0.52 -9.69 2.57
C LEU A 470 -0.20 -10.91 1.69
N SER A 471 0.96 -11.53 1.86
CA SER A 471 1.31 -12.76 1.14
C SER A 471 0.40 -13.93 1.52
N THR A 472 0.04 -14.06 2.81
CA THR A 472 -0.84 -15.11 3.31
C THR A 472 -2.25 -14.93 2.76
N THR A 473 -2.79 -13.71 2.84
CA THR A 473 -4.10 -13.35 2.31
C THR A 473 -4.16 -13.51 0.78
N THR A 474 -3.11 -13.11 0.06
CA THR A 474 -3.03 -13.29 -1.40
C THR A 474 -3.08 -14.78 -1.78
N ASN A 475 -2.38 -15.64 -1.03
CA ASN A 475 -2.41 -17.08 -1.26
C ASN A 475 -3.78 -17.69 -0.96
N GLN A 476 -4.47 -17.21 0.09
CA GLN A 476 -5.85 -17.62 0.40
C GLN A 476 -6.82 -17.23 -0.73
N PHE A 477 -6.74 -16.00 -1.23
CA PHE A 477 -7.57 -15.56 -2.36
C PHE A 477 -7.29 -16.37 -3.62
N ARG A 478 -6.02 -16.64 -3.93
CA ARG A 478 -5.64 -17.48 -5.08
C ARG A 478 -6.28 -18.87 -4.97
N PHE A 479 -6.21 -19.50 -3.80
CA PHE A 479 -6.82 -20.80 -3.57
C PHE A 479 -8.35 -20.79 -3.74
N VAL A 480 -9.03 -19.73 -3.29
CA VAL A 480 -10.48 -19.58 -3.48
C VAL A 480 -10.83 -19.42 -4.96
N VAL A 481 -10.08 -18.61 -5.70
CA VAL A 481 -10.28 -18.39 -7.15
C VAL A 481 -10.07 -19.69 -7.92
N GLU A 482 -8.96 -20.41 -7.68
CA GLU A 482 -8.67 -21.69 -8.34
C GLU A 482 -9.75 -22.75 -8.07
N ASN A 483 -10.28 -22.80 -6.84
CA ASN A 483 -11.39 -23.68 -6.50
C ASN A 483 -12.70 -23.27 -7.17
N SER A 484 -12.96 -21.97 -7.29
CA SER A 484 -14.15 -21.44 -7.97
C SER A 484 -14.10 -21.76 -9.47
N ASP A 485 -12.96 -21.54 -10.12
CA ASP A 485 -12.76 -21.85 -11.53
C ASP A 485 -12.89 -23.35 -11.80
N SER A 486 -12.36 -24.19 -10.91
CA SER A 486 -12.52 -25.64 -11.00
C SER A 486 -13.99 -26.08 -10.88
N LYS A 487 -14.76 -25.47 -9.96
CA LYS A 487 -16.21 -25.72 -9.83
C LYS A 487 -16.98 -25.23 -11.06
N LYS A 488 -16.63 -24.05 -11.58
CA LYS A 488 -17.24 -23.49 -12.78
C LYS A 488 -17.03 -24.40 -13.99
N ALA A 489 -15.81 -24.87 -14.20
CA ALA A 489 -15.49 -25.81 -15.28
C ALA A 489 -16.28 -27.12 -15.16
N LEU A 490 -16.47 -27.62 -13.93
CA LEU A 490 -17.30 -28.80 -13.68
C LEU A 490 -18.77 -28.56 -14.04
N ILE A 491 -19.34 -27.42 -13.65
CA ILE A 491 -20.72 -27.05 -13.97
C ILE A 491 -20.90 -26.86 -15.48
N GLU A 492 -19.97 -26.18 -16.16
CA GLU A 492 -20.01 -26.00 -17.62
C GLU A 492 -20.00 -27.34 -18.35
N LYS A 493 -19.17 -28.29 -17.89
CA LYS A 493 -19.16 -29.65 -18.42
C LYS A 493 -20.51 -30.35 -18.23
N GLN A 494 -21.10 -30.25 -17.03
CA GLN A 494 -22.42 -30.85 -16.75
C GLN A 494 -23.52 -30.23 -17.61
N LEU A 495 -23.51 -28.91 -17.81
CA LEU A 495 -24.46 -28.22 -18.67
C LEU A 495 -24.33 -28.68 -20.13
N LEU A 496 -23.11 -28.85 -20.63
CA LEU A 496 -22.86 -29.36 -21.98
C LEU A 496 -23.41 -30.77 -22.16
N GLU A 497 -23.16 -31.67 -21.20
CA GLU A 497 -23.70 -33.04 -21.21
C GLU A 497 -25.23 -33.06 -21.20
N ARG A 498 -25.87 -32.21 -20.36
CA ARG A 498 -27.33 -32.10 -20.30
C ARG A 498 -27.94 -31.49 -21.54
N ASN A 499 -27.29 -30.51 -22.16
CA ASN A 499 -27.76 -29.92 -23.41
C ASN A 499 -27.76 -30.95 -24.55
N GLU A 500 -26.73 -31.82 -24.62
CA GLU A 500 -26.71 -32.90 -25.60
C GLU A 500 -27.79 -33.95 -25.33
N GLU A 501 -28.05 -34.29 -24.07
CA GLU A 501 -29.15 -35.17 -23.68
C GLU A 501 -30.51 -34.59 -24.11
N ILE A 502 -30.76 -33.31 -23.84
CA ILE A 502 -31.98 -32.61 -24.27
C ILE A 502 -32.10 -32.66 -25.80
N ARG A 503 -31.02 -32.41 -26.54
CA ARG A 503 -31.01 -32.47 -28.01
C ARG A 503 -31.42 -33.84 -28.53
N LEU A 504 -30.89 -34.90 -27.93
CA LEU A 504 -31.25 -36.28 -28.29
C LEU A 504 -32.72 -36.60 -27.93
N LEU A 505 -33.20 -36.15 -26.76
CA LEU A 505 -34.60 -36.32 -26.36
C LEU A 505 -35.55 -35.56 -27.28
N MET A 506 -35.22 -34.33 -27.68
CA MET A 506 -36.02 -33.55 -28.61
C MET A 506 -36.12 -34.22 -29.98
N ALA A 507 -34.99 -34.69 -30.53
CA ALA A 507 -34.99 -35.47 -31.76
C ALA A 507 -35.90 -36.71 -31.64
N ARG A 508 -35.83 -37.42 -30.50
CA ARG A 508 -36.67 -38.59 -30.24
C ARG A 508 -38.15 -38.25 -30.10
N ILE A 509 -38.50 -37.16 -29.42
CA ILE A 509 -39.89 -36.69 -29.29
C ILE A 509 -40.45 -36.31 -30.66
N GLN A 510 -39.64 -35.64 -31.50
CA GLN A 510 -40.03 -35.28 -32.86
C GLN A 510 -40.27 -36.51 -33.75
N GLU A 511 -39.45 -37.56 -33.62
CA GLU A 511 -39.70 -38.85 -34.28
C GLU A 511 -41.04 -39.46 -33.83
N LEU A 512 -41.32 -39.43 -32.52
CA LEU A 512 -42.48 -40.09 -31.93
C LEU A 512 -43.80 -39.32 -32.07
N SER A 513 -43.78 -37.99 -32.16
CA SER A 513 -44.99 -37.15 -32.18
C SER A 513 -45.66 -37.04 -33.56
N SER A 514 -45.11 -37.68 -34.59
CA SER A 514 -45.39 -37.37 -36.01
C SER A 514 -46.62 -38.04 -36.64
N LYS A 515 -47.70 -38.32 -35.89
CA LYS A 515 -49.00 -38.68 -36.49
C LYS A 515 -49.95 -37.49 -36.48
N TYR A 516 -49.94 -36.73 -37.57
CA TYR A 516 -50.93 -35.68 -37.81
C TYR A 516 -52.35 -36.25 -37.81
N ILE A 517 -53.27 -35.72 -37.00
CA ILE A 517 -54.65 -36.21 -36.89
C ILE A 517 -55.57 -35.25 -37.65
N PRO A 518 -56.11 -35.64 -38.83
CA PRO A 518 -57.01 -34.76 -39.57
C PRO A 518 -58.38 -34.63 -38.91
N LEU A 519 -58.99 -33.44 -39.02
CA LEU A 519 -60.40 -33.27 -38.74
C LEU A 519 -61.22 -33.83 -39.90
N LYS A 520 -61.98 -34.91 -39.62
CA LYS A 520 -62.76 -35.64 -40.63
C LYS A 520 -63.78 -34.78 -41.40
N SER A 521 -64.20 -33.65 -40.84
CA SER A 521 -65.15 -32.72 -41.48
C SER A 521 -64.49 -31.77 -42.50
N ASP A 522 -63.17 -31.69 -42.56
CA ASP A 522 -62.43 -30.82 -43.48
C ASP A 522 -61.73 -31.67 -44.54
N ALA A 523 -62.27 -31.64 -45.76
CA ALA A 523 -61.71 -32.39 -46.88
C ALA A 523 -60.27 -31.97 -47.22
N THR A 524 -59.93 -30.70 -47.03
CA THR A 524 -58.56 -30.20 -47.26
C THR A 524 -57.60 -30.80 -46.24
N ASP A 525 -58.03 -30.87 -44.99
CA ASP A 525 -57.24 -31.42 -43.88
C ASP A 525 -57.00 -32.94 -44.04
N VAL A 526 -58.02 -33.69 -44.44
CA VAL A 526 -57.92 -35.13 -44.69
C VAL A 526 -56.94 -35.43 -45.83
N VAL A 527 -56.98 -34.64 -46.91
CA VAL A 527 -56.01 -34.80 -48.01
C VAL A 527 -54.63 -34.37 -47.55
N LEU A 528 -54.49 -33.23 -46.88
CA LEU A 528 -53.22 -32.75 -46.37
C LEU A 528 -52.55 -33.76 -45.42
N ALA A 529 -53.32 -34.39 -44.53
CA ALA A 529 -52.83 -35.43 -43.63
C ALA A 529 -52.21 -36.61 -44.38
N LYS A 530 -52.80 -37.05 -45.49
CA LYS A 530 -52.22 -38.10 -46.34
C LYS A 530 -50.85 -37.69 -46.87
N TYR A 531 -50.70 -36.44 -47.30
CA TYR A 531 -49.42 -35.91 -47.77
C TYR A 531 -48.41 -35.76 -46.62
N ILE A 532 -48.82 -35.23 -45.46
CA ILE A 532 -47.95 -35.11 -44.27
C ILE A 532 -47.45 -36.50 -43.84
N HIS A 533 -48.32 -37.51 -43.81
CA HIS A 533 -47.93 -38.88 -43.44
C HIS A 533 -47.02 -39.55 -44.46
N ALA A 534 -47.22 -39.26 -45.75
CA ALA A 534 -46.41 -39.83 -46.83
C ALA A 534 -45.02 -39.20 -46.90
N PHE A 535 -44.93 -37.86 -46.82
CA PHE A 535 -43.68 -37.12 -47.02
C PHE A 535 -42.90 -36.86 -45.73
N ARG A 536 -43.54 -36.94 -44.55
CA ARG A 536 -42.94 -36.70 -43.22
C ARG A 536 -42.06 -35.44 -43.18
N PRO A 537 -42.63 -34.25 -43.41
CA PRO A 537 -41.87 -33.00 -43.40
C PRO A 537 -41.19 -32.78 -42.03
N ALA A 538 -39.96 -32.27 -42.05
CA ALA A 538 -39.19 -31.98 -40.83
C ALA A 538 -39.85 -30.89 -39.96
N VAL A 539 -40.56 -29.96 -40.60
CA VAL A 539 -41.30 -28.87 -39.96
C VAL A 539 -42.76 -29.31 -39.74
N PRO A 540 -43.30 -29.17 -38.51
CA PRO A 540 -44.65 -29.61 -38.20
C PRO A 540 -45.72 -28.70 -38.84
N PHE A 541 -46.85 -29.30 -39.18
CA PHE A 541 -48.07 -28.61 -39.58
C PHE A 541 -49.07 -28.57 -38.42
N SER A 542 -49.61 -27.40 -38.13
CA SER A 542 -50.67 -27.20 -37.14
C SER A 542 -51.87 -26.52 -37.79
N ARG A 543 -53.07 -27.07 -37.63
CA ARG A 543 -54.29 -26.46 -38.19
C ARG A 543 -54.71 -25.24 -37.37
N VAL A 544 -54.92 -24.11 -38.04
CA VAL A 544 -55.43 -22.88 -37.40
C VAL A 544 -56.92 -22.73 -37.65
N SER A 545 -57.35 -22.88 -38.91
CA SER A 545 -58.75 -22.86 -39.31
C SER A 545 -58.94 -23.63 -40.63
N ASN A 546 -60.18 -23.77 -41.12
CA ASN A 546 -60.43 -24.47 -42.38
C ASN A 546 -59.67 -23.78 -43.53
N GLY A 547 -58.78 -24.53 -44.19
CA GLY A 547 -57.91 -24.02 -45.24
C GLY A 547 -56.76 -23.12 -44.77
N CYS A 548 -56.55 -22.91 -43.47
CA CYS A 548 -55.41 -22.15 -42.94
C CYS A 548 -54.62 -22.98 -41.93
N TYR A 549 -53.32 -23.11 -42.18
CA TYR A 549 -52.41 -23.95 -41.41
C TYR A 549 -51.18 -23.15 -41.02
N LEU A 550 -50.51 -23.57 -39.97
CA LEU A 550 -49.22 -23.07 -39.55
C LEU A 550 -48.18 -24.12 -39.93
N PHE A 551 -47.20 -23.73 -40.75
CA PHE A 551 -46.04 -24.54 -41.10
C PHE A 551 -44.84 -23.97 -40.36
N GLY A 552 -44.48 -24.59 -39.24
CA GLY A 552 -43.49 -24.02 -38.32
C GLY A 552 -43.99 -22.71 -37.70
N THR A 553 -43.41 -21.59 -38.11
CA THR A 553 -43.84 -20.24 -37.66
C THR A 553 -44.70 -19.52 -38.70
N LYS A 554 -44.81 -20.08 -39.91
CA LYS A 554 -45.43 -19.42 -41.06
C LYS A 554 -46.87 -19.85 -41.28
N GLN A 555 -47.79 -18.88 -41.28
CA GLN A 555 -49.19 -19.15 -41.62
C GLN A 555 -49.36 -19.29 -43.14
N VAL A 556 -49.98 -20.38 -43.57
CA VAL A 556 -50.20 -20.74 -44.97
C VAL A 556 -51.67 -21.06 -45.25
N GLN A 557 -52.16 -20.61 -46.39
CA GLN A 557 -53.50 -20.95 -46.88
C GLN A 557 -53.41 -22.10 -47.88
N ILE A 558 -54.23 -23.12 -47.68
CA ILE A 558 -54.25 -24.34 -48.50
C ILE A 558 -55.62 -24.48 -49.14
N ARG A 559 -55.64 -24.78 -50.44
CA ARG A 559 -56.84 -25.11 -51.21
C ARG A 559 -56.62 -26.44 -51.94
N LEU A 560 -57.70 -27.20 -52.16
CA LEU A 560 -57.66 -28.37 -53.03
C LEU A 560 -57.84 -27.95 -54.50
N SER A 561 -56.92 -28.38 -55.36
CA SER A 561 -57.01 -28.23 -56.81
C SER A 561 -56.72 -29.59 -57.44
N ASN A 562 -57.69 -30.14 -58.19
CA ASN A 562 -57.62 -31.48 -58.78
C ASN A 562 -57.22 -32.55 -57.75
N GLU A 563 -57.87 -32.52 -56.58
CA GLU A 563 -57.63 -33.43 -55.45
C GLU A 563 -56.22 -33.35 -54.81
N LYS A 564 -55.39 -32.38 -55.23
CA LYS A 564 -54.07 -32.14 -54.65
C LYS A 564 -54.08 -30.85 -53.82
N PRO A 565 -53.40 -30.83 -52.65
CA PRO A 565 -53.28 -29.61 -51.86
C PRO A 565 -52.31 -28.64 -52.55
N VAL A 566 -52.76 -27.40 -52.72
CA VAL A 566 -51.93 -26.29 -53.23
C VAL A 566 -51.86 -25.15 -52.21
N PHE A 567 -50.67 -24.58 -52.05
CA PHE A 567 -50.33 -23.57 -51.05
C PHE A 567 -50.33 -22.19 -51.69
N ARG A 568 -51.11 -21.26 -51.14
CA ARG A 568 -51.15 -19.88 -51.60
C ARG A 568 -49.94 -19.11 -51.06
N ILE A 569 -49.09 -18.58 -51.94
CA ILE A 569 -47.91 -17.81 -51.58
C ILE A 569 -47.75 -16.62 -52.51
N GLY A 570 -47.67 -15.41 -51.95
CA GLY A 570 -47.17 -14.21 -52.65
C GLY A 570 -47.80 -13.86 -54.00
N GLY A 571 -49.01 -14.34 -54.31
CA GLY A 571 -49.70 -14.11 -55.59
C GLY A 571 -49.92 -15.34 -56.48
N GLY A 572 -49.41 -16.52 -56.09
CA GLY A 572 -49.60 -17.77 -56.81
C GLY A 572 -49.99 -18.96 -55.91
N PHE A 573 -50.05 -20.14 -56.52
CA PHE A 573 -50.26 -21.41 -55.84
C PHE A 573 -49.08 -22.35 -56.12
N LEU A 574 -48.55 -23.00 -55.08
CA LEU A 574 -47.47 -23.99 -55.17
C LEU A 574 -47.96 -25.38 -54.80
N SER A 575 -47.41 -26.42 -55.43
CA SER A 575 -47.67 -27.81 -55.02
C SER A 575 -47.01 -28.12 -53.69
N PHE A 576 -47.52 -29.12 -52.98
CA PHE A 576 -46.99 -29.56 -51.68
C PHE A 576 -45.47 -29.83 -51.68
N GLU A 577 -44.97 -30.55 -52.68
CA GLU A 577 -43.53 -30.88 -52.79
C GLU A 577 -42.67 -29.61 -52.95
N LYS A 578 -43.03 -28.74 -53.91
CA LYS A 578 -42.31 -27.48 -54.14
C LYS A 578 -42.37 -26.54 -52.94
N PHE A 579 -43.50 -26.55 -52.22
CA PHE A 579 -43.65 -25.79 -50.99
C PHE A 579 -42.65 -26.25 -49.92
N LEU A 580 -42.51 -27.56 -49.72
CA LEU A 580 -41.55 -28.10 -48.76
C LEU A 580 -40.11 -27.80 -49.17
N GLU A 581 -39.74 -28.00 -50.43
CA GLU A 581 -38.39 -27.70 -50.92
C GLU A 581 -37.99 -26.23 -50.68
N GLN A 582 -38.94 -25.31 -50.86
CA GLN A 582 -38.65 -23.89 -50.74
C GLN A 582 -38.65 -23.37 -49.30
N TYR A 583 -39.52 -23.90 -48.43
CA TYR A 583 -39.76 -23.31 -47.10
C TYR A 583 -39.38 -24.20 -45.92
N ALA A 584 -39.15 -25.51 -46.10
CA ALA A 584 -38.86 -26.38 -44.96
C ALA A 584 -37.54 -26.03 -44.27
N GLY A 585 -36.49 -25.69 -45.02
CA GLY A 585 -35.20 -25.29 -44.44
C GLY A 585 -35.31 -23.98 -43.66
N GLU A 586 -35.88 -22.95 -44.28
CA GLU A 586 -36.04 -21.63 -43.66
C GLU A 586 -36.85 -21.67 -42.36
N GLU A 587 -37.95 -22.45 -42.35
CA GLU A 587 -38.79 -22.58 -41.16
C GLU A 587 -38.15 -23.47 -40.08
N LEU A 588 -37.35 -24.47 -40.46
CA LEU A 588 -36.61 -25.28 -39.50
C LEU A 588 -35.56 -24.44 -38.74
N ASP A 589 -34.80 -23.61 -39.45
CA ASP A 589 -33.81 -22.72 -38.85
C ASP A 589 -34.46 -21.71 -37.90
N LYS A 590 -35.63 -21.16 -38.25
CA LYS A 590 -36.38 -20.26 -37.36
C LYS A 590 -36.84 -20.95 -36.08
N ILE A 591 -37.32 -22.19 -36.17
CA ILE A 591 -37.75 -22.96 -34.99
C ILE A 591 -36.55 -23.21 -34.06
N LEU A 592 -35.40 -23.60 -34.62
CA LEU A 592 -34.17 -23.82 -33.85
C LEU A 592 -33.71 -22.52 -33.17
N LEU A 593 -33.70 -21.39 -33.88
CA LEU A 593 -33.31 -20.09 -33.34
C LEU A 593 -34.28 -19.61 -32.24
N MET A 594 -35.59 -19.82 -32.41
CA MET A 594 -36.58 -19.48 -31.38
C MET A 594 -36.42 -20.34 -30.12
N GLN A 595 -35.99 -21.60 -30.26
CA GLN A 595 -35.70 -22.46 -29.11
C GLN A 595 -34.45 -22.00 -28.35
N GLU A 596 -33.41 -21.55 -29.06
CA GLU A 596 -32.21 -20.98 -28.44
C GLU A 596 -32.51 -19.68 -27.69
N GLN A 597 -33.37 -18.82 -28.25
CA GLN A 597 -33.74 -17.54 -27.62
C GLN A 597 -34.82 -17.68 -26.53
N GLY A 598 -35.68 -18.70 -26.62
CA GLY A 598 -36.75 -18.95 -25.65
C GLY A 598 -36.29 -19.52 -24.31
N GLY A 599 -35.03 -19.98 -24.21
CA GLY A 599 -34.46 -20.56 -22.99
C GLY A 599 -33.98 -19.54 -21.94
N THR A 600 -33.77 -18.27 -22.29
CA THR A 600 -33.31 -17.23 -21.36
C THR A 600 -34.43 -16.27 -20.91
N GLY A 601 -35.66 -16.50 -21.38
CA GLY A 601 -36.77 -15.56 -21.24
C GLY A 601 -37.63 -15.73 -19.98
N ASN A 602 -37.06 -15.91 -18.78
CA ASN A 602 -37.76 -15.51 -17.53
C ASN A 602 -36.87 -15.48 -16.27
N GLY A 603 -35.69 -14.82 -16.32
CA GLY A 603 -34.90 -14.60 -15.10
C GLY A 603 -33.74 -13.64 -15.31
N GLY A 604 -33.87 -12.42 -14.79
CA GLY A 604 -32.84 -11.40 -14.81
C GLY A 604 -33.32 -10.15 -15.56
N GLY A 605 -33.81 -9.12 -14.89
CA GLY A 605 -33.06 -8.42 -13.85
C GLY A 605 -32.28 -7.32 -14.53
N GLY A 606 -32.81 -6.09 -14.44
CA GLY A 606 -32.19 -4.90 -15.00
C GLY A 606 -30.83 -4.66 -14.35
N GLY A 607 -29.76 -5.10 -15.02
CA GLY A 607 -28.41 -4.66 -14.75
C GLY A 607 -28.11 -3.44 -15.61
N ALA A 608 -28.27 -2.26 -15.03
CA ALA A 608 -27.88 -1.00 -15.62
C ALA A 608 -26.38 -1.05 -15.99
N GLN A 609 -26.08 -0.89 -17.28
CA GLN A 609 -24.74 -0.57 -17.75
C GLN A 609 -24.41 0.86 -17.31
N LEU A 610 -23.60 0.97 -16.26
CA LEU A 610 -22.77 2.14 -16.01
C LEU A 610 -21.67 2.15 -17.08
N GLN A 611 -21.75 3.12 -17.98
CA GLN A 611 -20.64 3.49 -18.86
C GLN A 611 -19.63 4.33 -18.06
N ASN A 612 -18.36 3.96 -18.23
CA ASN A 612 -17.17 4.63 -17.72
C ASN A 612 -17.01 6.06 -18.25
#